data_AF-A0A528JU78-F1
#
_entry.id   AF-A0A528JU78-F1
#
_cell.length_a   1.000
_cell.length_b   1.000
_cell.length_c   1.000
_cell.angle_alpha   90.00
_cell.angle_beta   90.00
_cell.angle_gamma   90.00
#
_symmetry.space_group_name_H-M   'P 1'
#
loop_
_entity.id
_entity.type
_entity.pdbx_description
1 polymer ?
#
loop_
_entity_poly.entity_id
_entity_poly.type
_entity_poly.pdbx_seq_one_letter_code
_entity_poly.pdbx_strand_id
1 'polypeptide(L)' 'LLVGAQRAWVAFRDAECAFQGGPPDMAGSMYPMVIAGCKESLTNNRLKDFQGYLDCQEGDTSCPVPTAP' A
#
# COMPACT_ATOMS: atom_id res chain seq x y z
N LEU A 1 15.88 4.34 -3.32
CA LEU A 1 14.98 3.26 -3.79
C LEU A 1 13.61 3.31 -3.07
N LEU A 2 13.56 3.32 -1.74
CA LEU A 2 12.30 3.32 -0.97
C LEU A 2 11.29 4.40 -1.39
N VAL A 3 11.71 5.66 -1.51
CA VAL A 3 10.81 6.77 -1.89
C VAL A 3 10.18 6.54 -3.27
N GLY A 4 10.95 6.03 -4.24
CA GLY A 4 10.45 5.69 -5.58
C GLY A 4 9.42 4.57 -5.51
N ALA A 5 9.71 3.50 -4.75
CA ALA A 5 8.78 2.41 -4.53
C ALA A 5 7.47 2.87 -3.88
N GLN A 6 7.51 3.80 -2.92
CA GLN A 6 6.29 4.31 -2.29
C GLN A 6 5.46 5.20 -3.21
N ARG A 7 6.10 6.03 -4.05
CA ARG A 7 5.37 6.82 -5.05
C ARG A 7 4.64 5.92 -6.05
N ALA A 8 5.31 4.87 -6.53
CA ALA A 8 4.69 3.87 -7.41
C ALA A 8 3.56 3.11 -6.70
N TRP A 9 3.76 2.73 -5.44
CA TRP A 9 2.73 2.06 -4.64
C TRP A 9 1.48 2.94 -4.41
N VAL A 10 1.65 4.24 -4.15
CA VAL A 10 0.51 5.18 -4.03
C VAL A 10 -0.29 5.24 -5.33
N ALA A 11 0.39 5.33 -6.47
CA ALA A 11 -0.27 5.33 -7.78
C ALA A 11 -1.03 4.01 -8.03
N PHE A 12 -0.43 2.87 -7.69
CA PHE A 12 -1.10 1.56 -7.73
C PHE A 12 -2.34 1.54 -6.82
N ARG A 13 -2.22 1.93 -5.55
CA ARG A 13 -3.33 1.94 -4.59
C ARG A 13 -4.52 2.75 -5.10
N ASP A 14 -4.25 3.94 -5.63
CA ASP A 14 -5.31 4.82 -6.10
C ASP A 14 -5.98 4.25 -7.37
N ALA A 15 -5.23 3.63 -8.29
CA ALA A 15 -5.77 2.96 -9.48
C ALA A 15 -6.57 1.69 -9.12
N GLU A 16 -6.05 0.86 -8.22
CA GLU A 16 -6.71 -0.35 -7.74
C GLU A 16 -8.04 -0.03 -7.04
N CYS A 17 -8.04 0.98 -6.16
CA CYS A 17 -9.28 1.37 -5.50
C CYS A 17 -10.30 1.97 -6.47
N ALA A 18 -9.87 2.76 -7.46
CA ALA A 18 -10.76 3.22 -8.51
C ALA A 18 -11.38 2.05 -9.31
N PHE A 19 -10.59 1.02 -9.60
CA PHE A 19 -11.08 -0.21 -10.25
C PHE A 19 -12.11 -0.94 -9.38
N GLN A 20 -11.81 -1.18 -8.08
CA GLN A 20 -12.73 -1.85 -7.16
C GLN A 20 -14.03 -1.05 -6.92
N GLY A 21 -13.95 0.28 -6.92
CA GLY A 21 -15.10 1.16 -6.77
C GLY A 21 -16.02 1.20 -8.01
N GLY A 22 -15.55 0.70 -9.16
CA GLY A 22 -16.28 0.74 -10.41
C GLY A 22 -16.44 2.16 -11.00
N PRO A 23 -17.21 2.29 -12.10
CA PRO A 23 -17.48 3.58 -12.73
C PRO A 23 -18.15 4.56 -11.74
N PRO A 24 -17.57 5.76 -11.48
CA PRO A 24 -18.08 6.69 -10.47
C PRO A 24 -19.51 7.17 -10.71
N ASP A 25 -19.93 7.24 -11.98
CA ASP A 25 -21.26 7.62 -12.43
C ASP A 25 -22.33 6.54 -12.15
N MET A 26 -21.91 5.28 -11.99
CA MET A 26 -22.79 4.14 -11.69
C MET A 26 -22.76 3.70 -10.23
N ALA A 27 -21.73 4.10 -9.48
CA ALA A 27 -21.47 3.59 -8.12
C ALA A 27 -22.32 4.23 -7.01
N GLY A 28 -23.08 5.28 -7.32
CA GLY A 28 -24.01 5.94 -6.39
C GLY A 28 -23.33 6.57 -5.16
N SER A 29 -24.10 6.83 -4.11
CA SER A 29 -23.62 7.57 -2.92
C SER A 29 -22.64 6.79 -2.04
N MET A 30 -22.52 5.47 -2.22
CA MET A 30 -21.59 4.64 -1.46
C MET A 30 -20.16 4.63 -2.02
N TYR A 31 -19.94 5.15 -3.24
CA TYR A 31 -18.63 5.15 -3.89
C TYR A 31 -17.48 5.65 -2.97
N PRO A 32 -17.60 6.79 -2.26
CA PRO A 32 -16.53 7.27 -1.39
C PRO A 32 -16.19 6.30 -0.25
N MET A 33 -17.20 5.59 0.28
CA MET A 33 -17.00 4.58 1.33
C MET A 33 -16.23 3.37 0.80
N VAL A 34 -16.57 2.88 -0.39
CA VAL A 34 -15.88 1.76 -1.05
C VAL A 34 -14.42 2.10 -1.31
N ILE A 35 -14.15 3.29 -1.87
CA ILE A 35 -12.80 3.77 -2.11
C ILE A 35 -12.00 3.90 -0.81
N ALA A 36 -12.61 4.46 0.24
CA ALA A 36 -11.95 4.62 1.54
C ALA A 36 -11.57 3.27 2.16
N GLY A 37 -12.50 2.30 2.15
CA GLY A 37 -12.24 0.95 2.67
C GLY A 37 -11.14 0.21 1.91
N CYS A 38 -11.10 0.34 0.57
CA CYS A 38 -10.01 -0.21 -0.23
C CYS A 38 -8.66 0.41 0.16
N LYS A 39 -8.60 1.74 0.26
CA LYS A 39 -7.36 2.46 0.61
C LYS A 39 -6.86 2.06 1.99
N GLU A 40 -7.77 1.91 2.96
CA GLU A 40 -7.44 1.41 4.30
C GLU A 40 -6.82 0.01 4.24
N SER A 41 -7.50 -0.94 3.58
CA SER A 41 -7.04 -2.32 3.46
C SER A 41 -5.64 -2.43 2.83
N LEU A 42 -5.42 -1.76 1.68
CA LEU A 42 -4.13 -1.77 1.01
C LEU A 42 -3.04 -1.10 1.85
N THR A 43 -3.37 -0.02 2.56
CA THR A 43 -2.42 0.65 3.45
C THR A 43 -2.03 -0.25 4.62
N ASN A 44 -2.97 -0.96 5.22
CA ASN A 44 -2.69 -1.94 6.27
C ASN A 44 -1.78 -3.08 5.79
N ASN A 45 -1.97 -3.56 4.56
CA ASN A 45 -1.06 -4.53 3.97
C ASN A 45 0.34 -3.94 3.76
N ARG A 46 0.42 -2.69 3.28
CA ARG A 46 1.72 -2.02 3.08
C ARG A 46 2.49 -1.80 4.39
N LEU A 47 1.77 -1.53 5.48
CA LEU A 47 2.38 -1.46 6.81
C LEU A 47 2.99 -2.80 7.24
N LYS A 48 2.34 -3.93 6.92
CA LYS A 48 2.90 -5.26 7.19
C LYS A 48 4.16 -5.53 6.37
N ASP A 49 4.19 -5.13 5.10
CA ASP A 49 5.42 -5.22 4.29
C ASP A 49 6.58 -4.47 4.97
N PHE A 50 6.31 -3.25 5.47
CA PHE A 50 7.32 -2.45 6.16
C PHE A 50 7.76 -3.05 7.48
N GLN A 51 6.86 -3.61 8.26
CA GLN A 51 7.22 -4.35 9.47
C GLN A 51 8.17 -5.49 9.12
N GLY A 52 7.89 -6.24 8.04
CA GLY A 52 8.80 -7.27 7.54
C GLY A 52 10.16 -6.73 7.12
N TYR A 53 10.22 -5.55 6.48
CA TYR A 53 11.51 -4.92 6.13
C TYR A 53 12.30 -4.40 7.34
N LEU A 54 11.66 -4.23 8.49
CA LEU A 54 12.30 -3.74 9.72
C LEU A 54 12.65 -4.88 10.69
N ASP A 55 12.01 -6.05 10.55
CA ASP A 55 12.26 -7.24 11.37
C ASP A 55 13.40 -8.10 10.79
N CYS A 56 14.58 -7.47 10.63
CA CYS A 56 15.73 -8.13 10.02
C CYS A 56 16.67 -8.67 11.07
N GLN A 57 16.88 -9.99 11.04
CA GLN A 57 17.89 -10.66 11.86
C GLN A 57 19.29 -10.42 11.28
N GLU A 58 20.31 -10.43 12.15
CA GLU A 58 21.70 -10.29 11.73
C GLU A 58 22.06 -11.41 10.74
N GLY A 59 22.45 -11.03 9.52
CA GLY A 59 22.75 -11.97 8.43
C GLY A 59 21.60 -12.24 7.44
N ASP A 60 20.42 -11.61 7.60
CA ASP A 60 19.33 -11.73 6.63
C ASP A 60 19.63 -10.93 5.34
N THR A 61 20.03 -11.65 4.29
CA THR A 61 20.34 -11.10 2.96
C THR A 61 19.11 -10.62 2.18
N SER A 62 17.89 -10.92 2.64
CA SER A 62 16.65 -10.50 1.98
C SER A 62 16.15 -9.13 2.42
N CYS A 63 16.78 -8.55 3.46
CA CYS A 63 16.36 -7.29 4.06
C CYS A 63 16.71 -6.07 3.18
N PRO A 64 15.73 -5.28 2.73
CA PRO A 64 15.98 -4.12 1.88
C PRO A 64 16.36 -2.84 2.66
N VAL A 65 16.30 -2.87 3.99
CA VAL A 65 16.57 -1.72 4.88
C VAL A 65 17.75 -2.06 5.78
N PRO A 66 18.89 -1.35 5.68
CA PRO A 66 19.98 -1.52 6.62
C PRO A 66 19.50 -1.20 8.04
N THR A 67 19.94 -1.96 9.04
CA THR A 67 19.75 -1.59 10.44
C THR A 67 20.30 -0.19 10.68
N ALA A 68 19.53 0.66 11.36
CA ALA A 68 20.02 1.98 11.75
C ALA A 68 21.24 1.80 12.68
N PRO A 69 22.29 2.63 12.56
CA PRO A 69 23.45 2.58 13.45
C PRO A 69 23.10 2.89 14.90
#